data_AF-A0A7C5JGK9-F1
#
_entry.id   AF-A0A7C5JGK9-F1
#
_cell.length_a   1.000
_cell.length_b   1.000
_cell.length_c   1.000
_cell.angle_alpha   90.00
_cell.angle_beta   90.00
_cell.angle_gamma   90.00
#
_symmetry.space_group_name_H-M   'P 1'
#
loop_
_entity.id
_entity.type
_entity.pdbx_description
1 polymer ?
#
loop_
_entity_poly.entity_id
_entity_poly.type
_entity_poly.pdbx_seq_one_letter_code
_entity_poly.pdbx_strand_id
1 'polypeptide(L)'
;MKTLNSIMLATSLSTILIGCGGGGSSSEPNTQTGNPNTQTVKSAQFIDGTVQGIRYVNGTRTGYTNANGEFTYENGNISFYLGKVLLGTIDAANVPSDNKLFVQDLVGV
;
A
#
# COMPACT_ATOMS: atom_id res chain seq x y z
N MET A 1 62.52 -6.91 -36.56
CA MET A 1 61.68 -8.02 -36.05
C MET A 1 62.12 -8.33 -34.63
N LYS A 2 61.21 -8.17 -33.66
CA LYS A 2 61.15 -8.78 -32.32
C LYS A 2 60.40 -7.83 -31.37
N THR A 3 59.09 -8.02 -31.30
CA THR A 3 58.20 -7.44 -30.29
C THR A 3 58.28 -8.29 -29.02
N LEU A 4 58.65 -7.69 -27.89
CA LEU A 4 58.62 -8.37 -26.59
C LEU A 4 57.33 -7.98 -25.87
N ASN A 5 56.47 -8.98 -25.73
CA ASN A 5 55.14 -8.93 -25.15
C ASN A 5 55.23 -8.69 -23.64
N SER A 6 54.75 -7.54 -23.15
CA SER A 6 54.66 -7.30 -21.70
C SER A 6 53.42 -7.95 -21.11
N ILE A 7 53.67 -8.76 -20.09
CA ILE A 7 52.73 -9.43 -19.20
C ILE A 7 51.78 -8.39 -18.58
N MET A 8 50.48 -8.53 -18.82
CA MET A 8 49.44 -7.80 -18.09
C MET A 8 48.68 -8.77 -17.22
N LEU A 9 48.99 -8.69 -15.93
CA LEU A 9 48.39 -9.42 -14.82
C LEU A 9 47.07 -8.73 -14.45
N ALA A 10 45.94 -9.28 -14.92
CA ALA A 10 44.62 -8.74 -14.63
C ALA A 10 44.12 -9.19 -13.25
N THR A 11 44.49 -8.46 -12.20
CA THR A 11 43.84 -8.56 -10.88
C THR A 11 42.59 -7.68 -10.87
N SER A 12 41.43 -8.30 -11.04
CA SER A 12 40.13 -7.63 -10.88
C SER A 12 39.83 -7.49 -9.39
N LEU A 13 40.05 -6.28 -8.86
CA LEU A 13 39.79 -5.90 -7.47
C LEU A 13 38.33 -5.48 -7.33
N SER A 14 37.46 -6.43 -6.99
CA SER A 14 36.06 -6.17 -6.63
C SER A 14 35.90 -6.29 -5.12
N THR A 15 35.76 -5.17 -4.41
CA THR A 15 34.94 -5.04 -3.18
C THR A 15 34.99 -3.61 -2.66
N ILE A 16 33.93 -2.83 -2.87
CA ILE A 16 33.53 -1.79 -1.92
C ILE A 16 31.99 -1.79 -1.86
N LEU A 17 31.44 -2.46 -0.85
CA LEU A 17 30.09 -2.19 -0.35
C LEU A 17 30.25 -1.65 1.06
N ILE A 18 30.10 -0.33 1.23
CA ILE A 18 29.91 0.29 2.53
C ILE A 18 28.40 0.44 2.72
N GLY A 19 27.84 -0.40 3.59
CA GLY A 19 26.48 -0.27 4.10
C GLY A 19 26.52 -0.03 5.60
N CYS A 20 26.40 1.23 6.00
CA CYS A 20 26.16 1.64 7.39
C CYS A 20 24.64 1.70 7.59
N GLY A 21 24.12 1.00 8.60
CA GLY A 21 22.70 0.99 8.92
C GLY A 21 22.46 0.47 10.33
N GLY A 22 22.85 1.26 11.32
CA GLY A 22 22.57 1.01 12.74
C GLY A 22 21.17 1.48 13.13
N GLY A 23 20.57 0.78 14.08
CA GLY A 23 19.30 1.14 14.70
C GLY A 23 18.86 0.05 15.68
N GLY A 24 19.45 0.01 16.87
CA GLY A 24 18.98 -0.84 17.96
C GLY A 24 17.69 -0.28 18.53
N SER A 25 16.63 -1.07 18.57
CA SER A 25 15.41 -0.75 19.31
C SER A 25 15.39 -1.52 20.63
N SER A 26 15.64 -0.80 21.71
CA SER A 26 15.36 -1.25 23.08
C SER A 26 13.85 -1.45 23.25
N SER A 27 13.44 -2.67 23.59
CA SER A 27 12.07 -2.97 24.01
C SER A 27 11.96 -2.78 25.52
N GLU A 28 11.35 -1.67 25.95
CA GLU A 28 10.75 -1.60 27.28
C GLU A 28 9.30 -2.11 27.23
N PRO A 29 8.82 -2.82 28.27
CA PRO A 29 7.44 -3.25 28.34
C PRO A 29 6.56 -2.10 28.84
N ASN A 30 5.91 -1.38 27.91
CA ASN A 30 4.84 -0.46 28.30
C ASN A 30 3.58 -1.26 28.62
N THR A 31 3.33 -1.40 29.92
CA THR A 31 2.09 -1.97 30.46
C THR A 31 1.02 -0.88 30.35
N GLN A 32 0.32 -0.82 29.22
CA GLN A 32 -0.78 0.13 29.05
C GLN A 32 -2.14 -0.57 29.01
N THR A 33 -2.72 -0.57 30.21
CA THR A 33 -4.11 -0.78 30.58
C THR A 33 -5.11 -0.16 29.60
N GLY A 34 -5.96 -1.02 29.03
CA GLY A 34 -7.38 -0.79 28.76
C GLY A 34 -7.80 0.36 27.83
N ASN A 35 -8.16 0.03 26.58
CA ASN A 35 -9.26 0.69 25.87
C ASN A 35 -9.93 -0.30 24.89
N PRO A 36 -11.19 -0.74 25.11
CA PRO A 36 -11.89 -1.59 24.15
C PRO A 36 -12.62 -0.69 23.17
N ASN A 37 -11.90 -0.22 22.14
CA ASN A 37 -12.55 0.15 20.90
C ASN A 37 -11.76 -0.46 19.75
N THR A 38 -11.84 -1.78 19.63
CA THR A 38 -11.39 -2.54 18.48
C THR A 38 -12.26 -2.19 17.28
N GLN A 39 -11.99 -1.04 16.66
CA GLN A 39 -12.49 -0.74 15.33
C GLN A 39 -11.94 -1.80 14.39
N THR A 40 -12.83 -2.66 13.88
CA THR A 40 -12.46 -3.72 12.95
C THR A 40 -12.20 -3.09 11.61
N VAL A 41 -10.93 -2.77 11.34
CA VAL A 41 -10.49 -2.24 10.05
C VAL A 41 -10.67 -3.35 9.02
N LYS A 42 -11.54 -3.10 8.03
CA LYS A 42 -11.76 -4.00 6.89
C LYS A 42 -11.03 -3.45 5.67
N SER A 43 -10.62 -4.35 4.79
CA SER A 43 -9.94 -4.03 3.53
C SER A 43 -10.76 -4.55 2.35
N ALA A 44 -10.83 -3.79 1.26
CA ALA A 44 -11.46 -4.19 0.00
C ALA A 44 -10.68 -3.67 -1.22
N GLN A 45 -10.92 -4.24 -2.40
CA GLN A 45 -10.29 -3.86 -3.67
C GLN A 45 -11.27 -3.13 -4.59
N PHE A 46 -10.79 -2.09 -5.29
CA PHE A 46 -11.52 -1.39 -6.33
C PHE A 46 -11.22 -2.01 -7.72
N ILE A 47 -12.22 -2.58 -8.40
CA ILE A 47 -12.01 -3.41 -9.60
C ILE A 47 -12.82 -2.97 -10.84
N ASP A 48 -12.09 -2.68 -11.92
CA ASP A 48 -12.31 -3.13 -13.32
C ASP A 48 -10.89 -3.37 -13.88
N GLY A 49 -10.18 -4.28 -13.18
CA GLY A 49 -8.71 -4.26 -13.01
C GLY A 49 -8.30 -3.58 -11.68
N THR A 50 -7.15 -3.96 -11.10
CA THR A 50 -6.63 -3.33 -9.88
C THR A 50 -6.24 -1.88 -10.17
N VAL A 51 -6.98 -0.91 -9.63
CA VAL A 51 -6.73 0.52 -9.90
C VAL A 51 -6.03 1.17 -8.71
N GLN A 52 -4.79 1.60 -8.89
CA GLN A 52 -4.06 2.43 -7.93
C GLN A 52 -4.47 3.90 -8.04
N GLY A 53 -4.46 4.62 -6.92
CA GLY A 53 -4.59 6.08 -6.93
C GLY A 53 -6.02 6.62 -6.97
N ILE A 54 -7.04 5.78 -6.76
CA ILE A 54 -8.41 6.25 -6.53
C ILE A 54 -8.50 6.80 -5.11
N ARG A 55 -8.93 8.06 -4.98
CA ARG A 55 -9.13 8.67 -3.67
C ARG A 55 -10.41 8.11 -3.05
N TYR A 56 -10.34 7.64 -1.82
CA TYR A 56 -11.52 7.25 -1.03
C TYR A 56 -11.67 8.11 0.22
N VAL A 57 -12.92 8.36 0.62
CA VAL A 57 -13.29 9.08 1.84
C VAL A 57 -14.34 8.27 2.59
N ASN A 58 -14.07 7.95 3.86
CA ASN A 58 -14.98 7.28 4.77
C ASN A 58 -14.88 7.97 6.15
N GLY A 59 -15.83 8.86 6.45
CA GLY A 59 -15.77 9.71 7.63
C GLY A 59 -14.52 10.60 7.64
N THR A 60 -13.70 10.48 8.70
CA THR A 60 -12.41 11.18 8.82
C THR A 60 -11.27 10.46 8.09
N ARG A 61 -11.49 9.21 7.65
CA ARG A 61 -10.50 8.42 6.94
C ARG A 61 -10.49 8.81 5.47
N THR A 62 -9.34 9.22 4.98
CA THR A 62 -9.13 9.53 3.56
C THR A 62 -7.82 8.88 3.12
N GLY A 63 -7.80 8.34 1.92
CA GLY A 63 -6.61 7.73 1.36
C GLY A 63 -6.72 7.51 -0.14
N TYR A 64 -5.78 6.74 -0.67
CA TYR A 64 -5.77 6.31 -2.06
C TYR A 64 -5.65 4.79 -2.12
N THR A 65 -6.26 4.17 -3.13
CA THR A 65 -6.05 2.74 -3.39
C THR A 65 -4.57 2.47 -3.69
N ASN A 66 -4.03 1.38 -3.16
CA ASN A 66 -2.62 1.01 -3.35
C ASN A 66 -2.38 0.34 -4.72
N ALA A 67 -1.16 -0.16 -4.97
CA ALA A 67 -0.81 -0.82 -6.22
C ALA A 67 -1.66 -2.06 -6.56
N ASN A 68 -2.23 -2.70 -5.53
CA ASN A 68 -3.12 -3.85 -5.65
C ASN A 68 -4.60 -3.44 -5.72
N GLY A 69 -4.91 -2.13 -5.79
CA GLY A 69 -6.28 -1.62 -5.76
C GLY A 69 -6.94 -1.63 -4.37
N GLU A 70 -6.19 -1.90 -3.30
CA GLU A 70 -6.75 -2.07 -1.96
C GLU A 70 -6.97 -0.73 -1.27
N PHE A 71 -8.06 -0.62 -0.51
CA PHE A 71 -8.38 0.47 0.40
C PHE A 71 -8.89 -0.07 1.74
N THR A 72 -8.75 0.76 2.78
CA THR A 72 -9.25 0.43 4.13
C THR A 72 -10.46 1.30 4.47
N TYR A 73 -11.45 0.73 5.14
CA TYR A 73 -12.66 1.43 5.53
C TYR A 73 -13.16 1.00 6.92
N GLU A 74 -13.97 1.86 7.50
CA GLU A 74 -14.76 1.69 8.72
C GLU A 74 -16.25 1.72 8.36
N ASN A 75 -17.14 1.67 9.35
CA ASN A 75 -18.58 1.71 9.11
C ASN A 75 -19.02 3.02 8.43
N GLY A 76 -20.21 3.00 7.82
CA GLY A 76 -20.82 4.14 7.15
C GLY A 76 -20.40 4.30 5.70
N ASN A 77 -20.64 5.48 5.12
CA ASN A 77 -20.48 5.70 3.69
C ASN A 77 -19.01 5.82 3.27
N ILE A 78 -18.69 5.23 2.13
CA ILE A 78 -17.38 5.25 1.49
C ILE A 78 -17.59 5.88 0.10
N SER A 79 -16.96 7.03 -0.15
CA SER A 79 -17.07 7.75 -1.42
C SER A 79 -15.75 7.70 -2.18
N PHE A 80 -15.82 7.36 -3.47
CA PHE A 80 -14.65 7.17 -4.34
C PHE A 80 -14.55 8.29 -5.38
N TYR A 81 -13.34 8.78 -5.62
CA TYR A 81 -13.09 9.93 -6.49
C TYR A 81 -11.90 9.70 -7.43
N LEU A 82 -12.06 10.17 -8.67
CA LEU A 82 -10.97 10.38 -9.61
C LEU A 82 -10.73 11.88 -9.79
N GLY A 83 -9.66 12.38 -9.15
CA GLY A 83 -9.45 13.82 -9.01
C GLY A 83 -10.58 14.47 -8.22
N LYS A 84 -11.38 15.32 -8.90
CA LYS A 84 -12.55 16.00 -8.31
C LYS A 84 -13.89 15.33 -8.65
N VAL A 85 -13.89 14.30 -9.49
CA VAL A 85 -15.10 13.60 -9.94
C VAL A 85 -15.47 12.53 -8.92
N LEU A 86 -16.71 12.55 -8.42
CA LEU A 86 -17.28 11.47 -7.62
C LEU A 86 -17.65 10.32 -8.55
N LEU A 87 -17.05 9.14 -8.32
CA LEU A 87 -17.38 7.92 -9.05
C LEU A 87 -18.63 7.26 -8.47
N GLY A 88 -18.77 7.31 -7.15
CA GLY A 88 -19.94 6.82 -6.43
C GLY A 88 -19.68 6.67 -4.94
N THR A 89 -20.75 6.29 -4.24
CA THR A 89 -20.76 6.11 -2.80
C THR A 89 -21.44 4.79 -2.47
N ILE A 90 -20.83 4.03 -1.56
CA ILE A 90 -21.39 2.78 -1.05
C ILE A 90 -21.41 2.82 0.48
N ASP A 91 -22.45 2.25 1.09
CA ASP A 91 -22.44 1.99 2.54
C ASP A 91 -21.49 0.81 2.82
N ALA A 92 -20.66 0.91 3.86
CA ALA A 92 -19.79 -0.18 4.32
C ALA A 92 -20.56 -1.50 4.57
N ALA A 93 -21.85 -1.44 4.91
CA ALA A 93 -22.71 -2.61 5.05
C ALA A 93 -23.03 -3.32 3.72
N ASN A 94 -22.90 -2.62 2.60
CA ASN A 94 -23.17 -3.12 1.26
C ASN A 94 -21.90 -3.53 0.50
N VAL A 95 -20.71 -3.41 1.12
CA VAL A 95 -19.48 -3.93 0.51
C VAL A 95 -19.59 -5.45 0.36
N PRO A 96 -19.35 -6.01 -0.84
CA PRO A 96 -19.47 -7.44 -1.08
C PRO A 96 -18.61 -8.28 -0.13
N SER A 97 -19.11 -9.48 0.23
CA SER A 97 -18.46 -10.35 1.21
C SER A 97 -17.11 -10.92 0.75
N ASP A 98 -16.82 -10.90 -0.55
CA ASP A 98 -15.53 -11.28 -1.13
C ASP A 98 -14.52 -10.13 -1.13
N ASN A 99 -14.89 -8.96 -0.58
CA ASN A 99 -14.11 -7.72 -0.52
C ASN A 99 -13.68 -7.19 -1.91
N LYS A 100 -14.43 -7.55 -2.96
CA LYS A 100 -14.23 -7.01 -4.31
C LYS A 100 -15.34 -6.04 -4.61
N LEU A 101 -14.97 -4.77 -4.74
CA LEU A 101 -15.88 -3.68 -5.04
C LEU A 101 -15.64 -3.22 -6.47
N PHE A 102 -16.62 -3.42 -7.34
CA PHE A 102 -16.53 -3.02 -8.73
C PHE A 102 -17.19 -1.68 -8.98
N VAL A 103 -16.80 -1.00 -10.06
CA VAL A 103 -17.40 0.30 -10.43
C VAL A 103 -18.91 0.17 -10.66
N GLN A 104 -19.37 -0.93 -11.27
CA GLN A 104 -20.80 -1.19 -11.44
C GLN A 104 -21.55 -1.29 -10.10
N ASP A 105 -20.90 -1.76 -9.04
CA ASP A 105 -21.51 -1.86 -7.70
C ASP A 105 -21.80 -0.48 -7.10
N LEU A 106 -21.05 0.56 -7.52
CA LEU A 106 -21.25 1.94 -7.07
C LEU A 106 -22.41 2.63 -7.80
N VAL A 107 -22.72 2.21 -9.03
CA VAL A 107 -23.75 2.84 -9.88
C VAL A 107 -25.05 2.05 -9.95
N GLY A 108 -25.09 0.85 -9.34
CA GLY A 108 -26.31 0.05 -9.18
C GLY A 108 -26.90 -0.47 -10.48
N VAL A 109 -26.04 -0.80 -11.45
CA VAL A 109 -26.41 -1.35 -12.77
C VAL A 109 -25.91 -2.78 -12.96
#